data_AF-A0A658NL87-F1
#
_entry.id   AF-A0A658NL87-F1
#
_cell.length_a   1.000
_cell.length_b   1.000
_cell.length_c   1.000
_cell.angle_alpha   90.00
_cell.angle_beta   90.00
_cell.angle_gamma   90.00
#
_symmetry.space_group_name_H-M   'P 1'
#
loop_
_entity.id
_entity.type
_entity.pdbx_description
1 polymer ?
#
loop_
_entity_poly.entity_id
_entity_poly.type
_entity_poly.pdbx_seq_one_letter_code
_entity_poly.pdbx_strand_id
1 'polypeptide(L)' 'RLPGFMRALPEPRLRELLVRLSPKDAVDLVQELPVLVRREVLSRLPSELAASVRSLLRYPEDTAGGIMTNRFIALREDM' A
#
# COMPACT_ATOMS: atom_id res chain seq x y z
N ARG A 1 -3.16 -8.86 10.44
CA ARG A 1 -1.86 -9.55 10.55
C ARG A 1 -1.87 -10.72 9.58
N LEU A 2 -1.33 -10.51 8.37
CA LEU A 2 -1.16 -11.60 7.41
C LEU A 2 0.17 -12.32 7.71
N PRO A 3 0.34 -13.61 7.34
CA PRO A 3 1.39 -14.46 7.90
C PRO A 3 2.73 -14.32 7.15
N GLY A 4 3.82 -14.82 7.75
CA GLY A 4 5.20 -14.79 7.22
C GLY A 4 5.43 -15.38 5.81
N PHE A 5 4.40 -15.93 5.16
CA PHE A 5 4.38 -16.36 3.76
C PHE A 5 4.80 -15.24 2.78
N MET A 6 4.56 -13.98 3.14
CA MET A 6 4.93 -12.81 2.34
C MET A 6 6.43 -12.74 2.02
N ARG A 7 7.29 -13.24 2.93
CA ARG A 7 8.74 -13.29 2.73
C ARG A 7 9.18 -14.43 1.81
N ALA A 8 8.32 -15.41 1.58
CA ALA A 8 8.59 -16.57 0.74
C ALA A 8 8.09 -16.40 -0.71
N LEU A 9 7.35 -15.33 -1.00
CA LEU A 9 6.89 -15.04 -2.36
C LEU A 9 8.02 -14.45 -3.20
N PRO A 10 8.29 -15.01 -4.40
CA PRO A 10 9.18 -14.38 -5.37
C PRO A 10 8.70 -12.98 -5.74
N GLU A 11 9.63 -12.05 -5.94
CA GLU A 11 9.35 -10.63 -6.25
C GLU A 11 8.30 -10.42 -7.36
N PRO A 12 8.34 -11.14 -8.51
CA PRO A 12 7.35 -10.94 -9.57
C PRO A 12 5.91 -11.24 -9.13
N ARG A 13 5.75 -12.24 -8.26
CA ARG A 13 4.44 -12.68 -7.76
C ARG A 13 3.91 -11.73 -6.69
N LEU A 14 4.82 -11.19 -5.88
CA LEU A 14 4.51 -10.14 -4.91
C LEU A 14 4.04 -8.85 -5.62
N ARG A 15 4.70 -8.46 -6.71
CA ARG A 15 4.28 -7.34 -7.55
C ARG A 15 2.88 -7.55 -8.12
N GLU A 16 2.61 -8.70 -8.74
CA GLU A 16 1.29 -9.01 -9.29
C GLU A 16 0.18 -8.94 -8.23
N LEU A 17 0.45 -9.45 -7.03
CA LEU A 17 -0.48 -9.35 -5.91
C LEU A 17 -0.77 -7.89 -5.57
N LEU A 18 0.27 -7.07 -5.39
CA LEU A 18 0.16 -5.66 -5.01
C LEU A 18 -0.65 -4.84 -6.02
N VAL A 19 -0.51 -5.12 -7.32
CA VAL A 19 -1.26 -4.42 -8.38
C VAL A 19 -2.77 -4.74 -8.33
N ARG A 20 -3.15 -5.89 -7.77
CA ARG A 20 -4.56 -6.30 -7.65
C ARG A 20 -5.22 -5.84 -6.35
N LEU A 21 -4.44 -5.32 -5.41
CA LEU A 21 -4.92 -4.85 -4.12
C LEU A 21 -5.33 -3.37 -4.19
N SER A 22 -6.14 -2.95 -3.22
CA SER A 22 -6.38 -1.52 -3.03
C SER A 22 -5.08 -0.84 -2.57
N PRO A 23 -4.89 0.47 -2.81
CA PRO A 23 -3.69 1.18 -2.36
C PRO A 23 -3.44 1.06 -0.85
N LYS A 24 -4.50 1.01 -0.03
CA LYS A 24 -4.38 0.81 1.42
C LYS A 24 -3.86 -0.59 1.76
N ASP A 25 -4.48 -1.63 1.21
CA ASP A 25 -4.06 -3.01 1.49
C ASP A 25 -2.62 -3.27 1.00
N ALA A 26 -2.23 -2.62 -0.11
CA ALA A 26 -0.86 -2.63 -0.61
C ALA A 26 0.12 -1.94 0.37
N VAL A 27 -0.29 -0.86 1.03
CA VAL A 27 0.54 -0.16 2.05
C VAL A 27 0.76 -1.04 3.26
N ASP A 28 -0.33 -1.58 3.83
CA ASP A 28 -0.27 -2.48 4.99
C ASP A 28 0.71 -3.64 4.71
N LEU A 29 0.64 -4.20 3.50
CA LEU A 29 1.47 -5.31 3.06
C LEU A 29 2.95 -4.92 2.85
N VAL A 30 3.20 -3.74 2.27
CA VAL A 30 4.55 -3.21 2.05
C VAL A 30 5.23 -2.82 3.37
N GLN A 31 4.48 -2.43 4.40
CA GLN A 31 5.01 -2.10 5.73
C GLN A 31 5.56 -3.33 6.46
N GLU A 32 5.01 -4.53 6.20
CA GLU A 32 5.51 -5.79 6.76
C GLU A 32 6.82 -6.30 6.11
N LEU A 33 7.26 -5.71 4.99
CA LEU A 33 8.47 -6.12 4.26
C LEU A 33 9.75 -5.49 4.83
N PRO A 34 10.89 -6.23 4.79
CA PRO A 34 12.20 -5.65 5.07
C PRO A 34 12.48 -4.41 4.20
N VAL A 35 13.18 -3.42 4.75
CA VAL A 35 13.42 -2.12 4.09
C VAL A 35 13.98 -2.26 2.67
N LEU A 36 14.92 -3.18 2.47
CA LEU A 36 15.53 -3.44 1.16
C LEU A 36 14.50 -3.98 0.14
N VAL A 37 13.71 -4.99 0.53
CA VAL A 37 12.68 -5.60 -0.32
C VAL A 37 11.59 -4.59 -0.67
N ARG A 38 11.15 -3.79 0.30
CA ARG A 38 10.18 -2.71 0.09
C ARG A 38 10.66 -1.71 -0.98
N ARG A 39 11.93 -1.28 -0.93
CA ARG A 39 12.47 -0.35 -1.94
C ARG A 39 12.47 -0.97 -3.34
N GLU A 40 12.84 -2.23 -3.45
CA GLU A 40 12.88 -2.95 -4.74
C GLU A 40 11.48 -3.19 -5.31
N VAL A 41 10.52 -3.60 -4.48
CA VAL A 41 9.13 -3.80 -4.92
C VAL A 41 8.49 -2.48 -5.34
N LEU A 42 8.66 -1.41 -4.55
CA LEU A 42 8.13 -0.07 -4.87
C LEU A 42 8.74 0.56 -6.14
N SER A 43 9.92 0.13 -6.58
CA SER A 43 10.51 0.61 -7.84
C SER A 43 9.97 -0.11 -9.06
N ARG A 44 9.36 -1.29 -8.88
CA ARG A 44 8.80 -2.15 -9.94
C ARG A 44 7.28 -2.09 -10.07
N LEU A 45 6.61 -1.39 -9.14
CA LEU A 45 5.18 -1.08 -9.23
C LEU A 45 4.89 -0.05 -10.32
N PRO A 46 3.68 -0.06 -10.93
CA PRO A 46 3.20 1.02 -11.80
C PRO A 46 3.31 2.38 -11.10
N SER A 47 3.66 3.43 -11.85
CA SER A 47 3.98 4.76 -11.32
C SER A 47 2.86 5.35 -10.45
N GLU A 48 1.61 5.26 -10.89
CA GLU A 48 0.43 5.78 -10.18
C GLU A 48 0.18 5.05 -8.85
N LEU A 49 0.27 3.71 -8.86
CA LEU A 49 0.13 2.90 -7.66
C LEU A 49 1.28 3.16 -6.70
N ALA A 50 2.52 3.22 -7.20
CA ALA A 50 3.70 3.50 -6.39
C ALA A 50 3.65 4.89 -5.74
N ALA A 51 3.13 5.90 -6.46
CA ALA A 51 2.90 7.23 -5.92
C ALA A 51 1.85 7.22 -4.79
N SER A 52 0.73 6.51 -5.00
CA SER A 52 -0.34 6.36 -4.01
C SER A 52 0.17 5.67 -2.74
N VAL A 53 0.87 4.54 -2.89
CA VAL A 53 1.47 3.79 -1.77
C VAL A 53 2.51 4.64 -1.05
N ARG A 54 3.39 5.35 -1.76
CA ARG A 54 4.37 6.27 -1.14
C ARG A 54 3.72 7.42 -0.37
N SER A 55 2.59 7.94 -0.85
CA SER A 55 1.85 8.98 -0.15
C SER A 55 1.27 8.46 1.17
N LEU A 56 0.64 7.29 1.12
CA LEU A 56 0.02 6.65 2.29
C LEU A 56 1.06 6.17 3.32
N LEU A 57 2.22 5.69 2.88
CA LEU A 57 3.35 5.31 3.76
C LEU A 57 3.90 6.48 4.60
N ARG A 58 3.57 7.75 4.27
CA ARG A 58 3.94 8.91 5.08
C ARG A 58 3.14 9.01 6.38
N TYR A 59 2.00 8.34 6.44
CA TYR A 59 1.16 8.29 7.63
C TYR A 59 1.46 7.00 8.40
N PRO A 60 2.00 7.10 9.64
CA PRO A 60 2.19 5.92 10.49
C PRO A 60 0.85 5.20 10.74
N GLU A 61 0.88 3.88 10.87
CA GLU A 61 -0.33 3.03 11.02
C GLU A 61 -1.24 3.50 12.16
N ASP A 62 -0.67 3.96 13.28
CA ASP A 62 -1.40 4.36 14.48
C ASP A 62 -1.94 5.81 14.44
N THR A 63 -1.87 6.47 13.27
CA THR A 63 -2.39 7.83 13.09
C THR A 63 -3.72 7.83 12.36
N ALA A 64 -4.49 8.91 12.51
CA ALA A 64 -5.72 9.11 11.74
C ALA A 64 -5.49 8.92 10.23
N GLY A 65 -4.33 9.36 9.72
CA GLY A 65 -3.95 9.20 8.32
C GLY A 65 -3.59 7.76 7.91
N GLY A 66 -3.10 6.94 8.84
CA GLY A 66 -2.81 5.52 8.61
C GLY A 66 -4.06 4.64 8.61
N ILE A 67 -5.10 5.06 9.33
CA ILE A 67 -6.37 4.31 9.47
C ILE A 67 -7.39 4.68 8.38
N MET A 68 -7.32 5.89 7.83
CA MET A 68 -8.31 6.41 6.86
C MET A 68 -8.24 5.75 5.48
N THR A 69 -9.33 5.86 4.72
CA THR A 69 -9.46 5.43 3.32
C THR A 69 -9.89 6.62 2.45
N ASN A 70 -9.47 6.66 1.19
CA ASN A 70 -9.92 7.66 0.21
C ASN A 70 -11.25 7.31 -0.46
N ARG A 71 -11.91 6.23 -0.03
CA ARG A 71 -13.25 5.84 -0.47
C ARG A 71 -14.30 6.51 0.40
N PHE A 72 -14.67 7.73 0.04
CA PHE A 72 -15.75 8.47 0.69
C PHE A 72 -16.66 9.11 -0.34
N ILE A 73 -17.88 9.45 0.08
CA ILE A 73 -18.81 10.28 -0.68
C ILE A 73 -18.72 11.68 -0.07
N ALA A 74 -18.48 12.69 -0.91
CA ALA A 74 -18.56 14.09 -0.50
C ALA A 74 -19.68 14.78 -1.27
N LEU A 75 -20.50 15.54 -0.55
CA LEU A 75 -21.54 16.40 -1.08
C LEU A 75 -21.14 17.85 -0.83
N ARG A 76 -21.58 18.74 -1.73
CA ARG A 76 -21.48 20.17 -1.50
C ARG A 76 -22.60 20.62 -0.57
N GLU A 77 -22.36 21.71 0.16
CA GLU A 77 -23.33 22.29 1.09
C GLU A 77 -24.62 22.75 0.39
N ASP A 78 -24.53 23.10 -0.89
CA ASP A 78 -25.62 23.63 -1.72
C ASP A 78 -26.43 22.55 -2.46
N MET A 79 -26.20 21.27 -2.16
CA MET A 79 -26.83 20.13 -2.86
C MET A 79 -28.06 19.60 -2.15
#